data_AF-A0A9E7MX80-F1
#
_entry.id   AF-A0A9E7MX80-F1
#
_cell.length_a   1.000
_cell.length_b   1.000
_cell.length_c   1.000
_cell.angle_alpha   90.00
_cell.angle_beta   90.00
_cell.angle_gamma   90.00
#
_symmetry.space_group_name_H-M   'P 1'
#
loop_
_entity.id
_entity.type
_entity.pdbx_description
1 polymer ?
#
loop_
_entity_poly.entity_id
_entity_poly.type
_entity_poly.pdbx_seq_one_letter_code
_entity_poly.pdbx_strand_id
1 'polypeptide(L)'
;MLPLSFPLFILALLATNPLWSIQLSANSIAVNENLVAVTSDKLYILDESGEVLLEYNVTPLWIGFSDGYLVSLTKDRALWIDKNFPIRSYNISLKNPPWFTDSEKYLAVYDLDPMGMPKLYLLGREGIIWSANISFSVNTIAIDGNTVYLGGDDLYAVKNGRIEKVLSLPPCVSIKSLDAYKDFVALALENGTLILLKDSRELWRMQLTPNVTSIHECLCNGTIFKTPSAKYLNIKFFANNLLVGIDNNVEFYSLNGTLIRRFKLDGNITSLETSDSLALAVTPNRVYFISENGVLGSYTTDVKHTAVFGLNAVIADSQGVHFFTFKPFVTVTDVDESIAREVFSNETPNKQIVLGKAAAKFVNATFTRDTMEFDGIIYKSTWKKEDYCLIQPESGRVFIVGTHRYGTRACLLYYKERRPEKLTLLRWRDLNRNNKVEVEEIEAVLMENLQ
;
A
#
# COMPACT_ATOMS: atom_id res chain seq x y z
N MET A 1 32.76 -9.04 5.87
CA MET A 1 31.51 -8.27 5.74
C MET A 1 31.90 -6.80 5.67
N LEU A 2 31.88 -6.23 4.47
CA LEU A 2 32.26 -4.82 4.26
C LEU A 2 31.21 -3.90 4.91
N PRO A 3 31.63 -2.84 5.62
CA PRO A 3 30.72 -1.85 6.15
C PRO A 3 30.33 -0.91 5.01
N LEU A 4 29.07 -0.94 4.57
CA LEU A 4 28.55 0.08 3.67
C LEU A 4 28.05 1.25 4.52
N SER A 5 28.95 2.18 4.78
CA SER A 5 28.68 3.51 5.32
C SER A 5 28.75 4.54 4.19
N PHE A 6 27.67 4.78 3.45
CA PHE A 6 27.42 5.99 2.64
C PHE A 6 25.90 6.20 2.53
N PRO A 7 25.40 7.45 2.46
CA PRO A 7 24.29 7.86 3.30
C PRO A 7 22.94 7.46 2.71
N LEU A 8 22.18 6.68 3.48
CA LEU A 8 20.74 6.44 3.30
C LEU A 8 19.88 7.73 3.24
N PHE A 9 20.49 8.91 3.44
CA PHE A 9 19.84 10.21 3.41
C PHE A 9 19.57 10.75 1.99
N ILE A 10 20.37 10.40 0.98
CA ILE A 10 20.18 10.93 -0.40
C ILE A 10 18.97 10.27 -1.10
N LEU A 11 18.66 9.01 -0.79
CA LEU A 11 17.48 8.32 -1.32
C LEU A 11 16.16 8.88 -0.77
N ALA A 12 16.14 9.39 0.47
CA ALA A 12 14.96 10.02 1.05
C ALA A 12 14.55 11.34 0.33
N LEU A 13 15.46 11.91 -0.46
CA LEU A 13 15.28 13.16 -1.21
C LEU A 13 14.90 12.96 -2.69
N LEU A 14 14.98 11.73 -3.22
CA LEU A 14 14.58 11.47 -4.59
C LEU A 14 13.06 11.44 -4.69
N ALA A 15 12.51 12.44 -5.38
CA ALA A 15 11.10 12.50 -5.71
C ALA A 15 10.72 11.25 -6.52
N THR A 16 9.79 10.47 -5.99
CA THR A 16 9.19 9.34 -6.67
C THR A 16 8.00 9.86 -7.44
N ASN A 17 7.99 9.65 -8.75
CA ASN A 17 6.83 9.99 -9.57
C ASN A 17 5.78 8.87 -9.46
N PRO A 18 4.48 9.20 -9.40
CA PRO A 18 3.44 8.18 -9.52
C PRO A 18 3.56 7.46 -10.88
N LEU A 19 3.02 6.24 -10.96
CA LEU A 19 2.84 5.56 -12.25
C LEU A 19 1.74 6.26 -13.06
N TRP A 20 0.66 6.66 -12.39
CA TRP A 20 -0.42 7.43 -12.97
C TRP A 20 -1.10 8.29 -11.91
N SER A 21 -1.86 9.27 -12.35
CA SER A 21 -2.64 10.15 -11.49
C SER A 21 -3.98 10.48 -12.14
N ILE A 22 -5.02 10.60 -11.33
CA ILE A 22 -6.36 10.96 -11.79
C ILE A 22 -6.92 12.07 -10.91
N GLN A 23 -7.56 13.06 -11.54
CA GLN A 23 -8.18 14.18 -10.84
C GLN A 23 -9.53 13.75 -10.24
N LEU A 24 -9.48 13.09 -9.08
CA LEU A 24 -10.64 12.70 -8.29
C LEU A 24 -10.47 13.20 -6.85
N SER A 25 -11.50 13.84 -6.31
CA SER A 25 -11.52 14.22 -4.90
C SER A 25 -11.94 13.02 -4.06
N ALA A 26 -10.95 12.27 -3.56
CA ALA A 26 -11.21 11.04 -2.82
C ALA A 26 -11.58 11.31 -1.36
N ASN A 27 -12.67 10.71 -0.91
CA ASN A 27 -13.11 10.60 0.48
C ASN A 27 -12.47 9.39 1.20
N SER A 28 -12.12 8.36 0.45
CA SER A 28 -11.49 7.13 0.92
C SER A 28 -10.83 6.42 -0.27
N ILE A 29 -9.76 5.69 0.01
CA ILE A 29 -8.98 4.94 -0.96
C ILE A 29 -8.59 3.58 -0.39
N ALA A 30 -8.47 2.59 -1.25
CA ALA A 30 -7.93 1.29 -0.91
C ALA A 30 -7.12 0.73 -2.08
N VAL A 31 -6.18 -0.16 -1.79
CA VAL A 31 -5.35 -0.81 -2.82
C VAL A 31 -5.12 -2.26 -2.44
N ASN A 32 -5.09 -3.15 -3.43
CA ASN A 32 -4.61 -4.51 -3.26
C ASN A 32 -3.55 -4.84 -4.33
N GLU A 33 -3.32 -6.13 -4.59
CA GLU A 33 -2.34 -6.58 -5.57
C GLU A 33 -2.60 -6.04 -6.97
N ASN A 34 -3.88 -5.93 -7.38
CA ASN A 34 -4.26 -5.71 -8.78
C ASN A 34 -5.23 -4.54 -8.99
N LEU A 35 -5.84 -4.03 -7.92
CA LEU A 35 -6.92 -3.06 -7.97
C LEU A 35 -6.65 -1.87 -7.05
N VAL A 36 -7.10 -0.71 -7.51
CA VAL A 36 -7.20 0.53 -6.74
C VAL A 36 -8.68 0.88 -6.64
N ALA A 37 -9.18 1.09 -5.42
CA ALA A 37 -10.53 1.57 -5.19
C ALA A 37 -10.50 3.00 -4.66
N VAL A 38 -11.35 3.86 -5.23
CA VAL A 38 -11.44 5.28 -4.88
C VAL A 38 -12.90 5.63 -4.69
N THR A 39 -13.22 6.33 -3.61
CA THR A 39 -14.57 6.85 -3.38
C THR A 39 -14.55 8.36 -3.47
N SER A 40 -15.35 8.94 -4.36
CA SER A 40 -15.62 10.38 -4.44
C SER A 40 -17.13 10.61 -4.29
N ASP A 41 -17.80 11.08 -5.34
CA ASP A 41 -19.24 11.06 -5.55
C ASP A 41 -19.79 9.64 -5.78
N LYS A 42 -18.94 8.75 -6.33
CA LYS A 42 -19.21 7.33 -6.57
C LYS A 42 -18.05 6.46 -6.08
N LEU A 43 -18.21 5.15 -6.16
CA LEU A 43 -17.11 4.19 -6.06
C LEU A 43 -16.53 3.91 -7.45
N TYR A 44 -15.23 4.11 -7.60
CA TYR A 44 -14.44 3.77 -8.78
C TYR A 44 -13.51 2.61 -8.44
N ILE A 45 -13.44 1.61 -9.32
CA ILE A 45 -12.44 0.54 -9.26
C ILE A 45 -11.56 0.65 -10.51
N LEU A 46 -10.26 0.77 -10.29
CA LEU A 46 -9.24 0.90 -11.33
C LEU A 46 -8.27 -0.29 -11.28
N ASP A 47 -7.69 -0.63 -12.41
CA ASP A 47 -6.55 -1.56 -12.46
C ASP A 47 -5.22 -0.87 -12.11
N GLU A 48 -4.13 -1.64 -12.03
CA GLU A 48 -2.78 -1.10 -11.77
C GLU A 48 -2.28 -0.12 -12.84
N SER A 49 -2.83 -0.19 -14.05
CA SER A 49 -2.51 0.79 -15.08
C SER A 49 -3.21 2.11 -14.78
N GLY A 50 -4.40 2.11 -14.16
CA GLY A 50 -5.30 3.24 -13.97
C GLY A 50 -6.49 3.27 -14.93
N GLU A 51 -6.84 2.13 -15.56
CA GLU A 51 -8.07 1.97 -16.35
C GLU A 51 -9.25 1.76 -15.39
N VAL A 52 -10.35 2.50 -15.58
CA VAL A 52 -11.57 2.34 -14.77
C VAL A 52 -12.30 1.06 -15.21
N LEU A 53 -12.38 0.08 -14.32
CA LEU A 53 -13.05 -1.21 -14.55
C LEU A 53 -14.52 -1.18 -14.14
N LEU A 54 -14.85 -0.43 -13.09
CA LEU A 54 -16.22 -0.31 -12.57
C LEU A 54 -16.46 1.08 -12.00
N GLU A 55 -17.63 1.65 -12.34
CA GLU A 55 -18.25 2.75 -11.60
C GLU A 55 -19.52 2.25 -10.91
N TYR A 56 -19.65 2.53 -9.62
CA TYR A 56 -20.82 2.11 -8.85
C TYR A 56 -21.37 3.28 -8.02
N ASN A 57 -22.67 3.55 -8.18
CA ASN A 57 -23.35 4.67 -7.53
C ASN A 57 -23.59 4.37 -6.04
N VAL A 58 -22.54 4.53 -5.24
CA VAL A 58 -22.56 4.45 -3.77
C VAL A 58 -21.56 5.45 -3.21
N THR A 59 -21.89 6.04 -2.07
CA THR A 59 -21.03 6.97 -1.34
C THR A 59 -20.71 6.37 0.03
N PRO A 60 -19.70 5.48 0.11
CA PRO A 60 -19.42 4.75 1.33
C PRO A 60 -18.73 5.64 2.37
N LEU A 61 -18.90 5.26 3.62
CA LEU A 61 -18.15 5.82 4.76
C LEU A 61 -16.70 5.34 4.76
N TRP A 62 -16.47 4.12 4.27
CA TRP A 62 -15.18 3.47 4.26
C TRP A 62 -15.11 2.41 3.15
N ILE A 63 -13.92 2.24 2.57
CA ILE A 63 -13.58 1.14 1.68
C ILE A 63 -12.27 0.49 2.11
N GLY A 64 -12.12 -0.80 1.82
CA GLY A 64 -10.89 -1.57 2.04
C GLY A 64 -10.97 -2.93 1.39
N PHE A 65 -9.89 -3.71 1.45
CA PHE A 65 -9.86 -5.05 0.88
C PHE A 65 -9.77 -6.10 1.99
N SER A 66 -10.65 -7.10 1.96
CA SER A 66 -10.62 -8.23 2.90
C SER A 66 -10.96 -9.53 2.16
N ASP A 67 -10.19 -10.58 2.39
CA ASP A 67 -10.27 -11.89 1.72
C ASP A 67 -10.19 -11.80 0.18
N GLY A 68 -9.47 -10.79 -0.33
CA GLY A 68 -9.39 -10.48 -1.76
C GLY A 68 -10.64 -9.79 -2.35
N TYR A 69 -11.66 -9.50 -1.54
CA TYR A 69 -12.85 -8.75 -1.93
C TYR A 69 -12.67 -7.28 -1.58
N LEU A 70 -13.18 -6.40 -2.44
CA LEU A 70 -13.39 -4.99 -2.07
C LEU A 70 -14.61 -4.90 -1.16
N VAL A 71 -14.43 -4.34 0.02
CA VAL A 71 -15.50 -4.06 0.96
C VAL A 71 -15.85 -2.58 0.88
N SER A 72 -17.14 -2.28 0.76
CA SER A 72 -17.67 -0.93 0.78
C SER A 72 -18.73 -0.83 1.87
N LEU A 73 -18.47 0.00 2.88
CA LEU A 73 -19.35 0.20 4.02
C LEU A 73 -20.13 1.50 3.89
N THR A 74 -21.44 1.39 4.01
CA THR A 74 -22.38 2.52 4.11
C THR A 74 -23.06 2.50 5.49
N LYS A 75 -23.92 3.47 5.78
CA LYS A 75 -24.66 3.51 7.05
C LYS A 75 -25.61 2.32 7.22
N ASP A 76 -26.19 1.84 6.12
CA ASP A 76 -27.26 0.85 6.11
C ASP A 76 -26.84 -0.51 5.51
N ARG A 77 -25.69 -0.59 4.83
CA ARG A 77 -25.25 -1.80 4.12
C ARG A 77 -23.73 -1.99 4.15
N ALA A 78 -23.33 -3.25 4.16
CA ALA A 78 -21.99 -3.67 3.78
C ALA A 78 -22.04 -4.37 2.42
N LEU A 79 -21.21 -3.94 1.48
CA LEU A 79 -21.08 -4.52 0.15
C LEU A 79 -19.74 -5.25 0.05
N TRP A 80 -19.75 -6.49 -0.42
CA TRP A 80 -18.57 -7.31 -0.71
C TRP A 80 -18.52 -7.55 -2.22
N ILE A 81 -17.54 -6.97 -2.88
CA ILE A 81 -17.38 -6.94 -4.32
C ILE A 81 -16.21 -7.84 -4.68
N ASP A 82 -16.48 -8.90 -5.42
CA ASP A 82 -15.47 -9.86 -5.90
C ASP A 82 -14.65 -9.27 -7.07
N LYS A 83 -13.54 -9.92 -7.45
CA LYS A 83 -12.66 -9.51 -8.55
C LYS A 83 -13.36 -9.42 -9.90
N ASN A 84 -14.41 -10.21 -10.10
CA ASN A 84 -15.25 -10.21 -11.31
C ASN A 84 -16.48 -9.29 -11.16
N PHE A 85 -16.54 -8.50 -10.09
CA PHE A 85 -17.62 -7.59 -9.73
C PHE A 85 -19.01 -8.17 -9.38
N PRO A 86 -19.23 -9.47 -9.07
CA PRO A 86 -20.47 -9.83 -8.37
C PRO A 86 -20.47 -9.21 -6.98
N ILE A 87 -21.59 -8.58 -6.63
CA ILE A 87 -21.78 -7.86 -5.38
C ILE A 87 -22.65 -8.70 -4.44
N ARG A 88 -22.12 -8.99 -3.25
CA ARG A 88 -22.92 -9.46 -2.12
C ARG A 88 -23.19 -8.29 -1.18
N SER A 89 -24.40 -8.21 -0.65
CA SER A 89 -24.77 -7.14 0.27
C SER A 89 -25.58 -7.68 1.42
N TYR A 90 -25.39 -7.10 2.60
CA TYR A 90 -26.25 -7.33 3.76
C TYR A 90 -26.47 -6.03 4.51
N ASN A 91 -27.57 -5.99 5.25
CA ASN A 91 -27.96 -4.82 6.01
C ASN A 91 -27.14 -4.70 7.30
N ILE A 92 -26.74 -3.48 7.62
CA ILE A 92 -26.15 -3.06 8.89
C ILE A 92 -26.80 -1.75 9.32
N SER A 93 -26.68 -1.34 10.57
CA SER A 93 -27.18 -0.04 11.01
C SER A 93 -26.10 0.65 11.82
N LEU A 94 -25.31 1.48 11.14
CA LEU A 94 -24.23 2.27 11.73
C LEU A 94 -24.71 3.68 12.03
N LYS A 95 -24.42 4.18 13.24
CA LYS A 95 -24.77 5.53 13.67
C LYS A 95 -23.67 6.52 13.34
N ASN A 96 -22.49 6.30 13.90
CA ASN A 96 -21.31 7.15 13.77
C ASN A 96 -20.05 6.30 13.98
N PRO A 97 -19.56 5.60 12.93
CA PRO A 97 -18.39 4.74 13.05
C PRO A 97 -17.07 5.52 12.91
N PRO A 98 -16.36 5.87 14.00
CA PRO A 98 -15.08 6.57 13.91
C PRO A 98 -13.91 5.70 13.44
N TRP A 99 -14.01 4.38 13.62
CA TRP A 99 -12.87 3.48 13.41
C TRP A 99 -13.26 2.20 12.67
N PHE A 100 -12.40 1.84 11.73
CA PHE A 100 -12.45 0.65 10.90
C PHE A 100 -11.06 0.02 10.90
N THR A 101 -10.99 -1.30 10.95
CA THR A 101 -9.74 -2.04 10.75
C THR A 101 -10.07 -3.42 10.21
N ASP A 102 -9.30 -3.87 9.24
CA ASP A 102 -9.46 -5.17 8.61
C ASP A 102 -8.30 -6.12 8.93
N SER A 103 -8.61 -7.40 8.88
CA SER A 103 -7.64 -8.48 8.78
C SER A 103 -7.85 -9.20 7.46
N GLU A 104 -7.05 -10.25 7.20
CA GLU A 104 -7.16 -11.07 6.00
C GLU A 104 -8.59 -11.50 5.66
N LYS A 105 -9.48 -11.70 6.65
CA LYS A 105 -10.84 -12.25 6.42
C LYS A 105 -11.98 -11.45 7.02
N TYR A 106 -11.68 -10.49 7.88
CA TYR A 106 -12.68 -9.84 8.70
C TYR A 106 -12.49 -8.34 8.73
N LEU A 107 -13.59 -7.64 8.97
CA LEU A 107 -13.60 -6.21 9.17
C LEU A 107 -14.23 -5.90 10.53
N ALA A 108 -13.47 -5.22 11.38
CA ALA A 108 -13.96 -4.69 12.63
C ALA A 108 -14.45 -3.25 12.43
N VAL A 109 -15.65 -2.97 12.92
CA VAL A 109 -16.28 -1.64 12.88
C VAL A 109 -16.67 -1.25 14.29
N TYR A 110 -16.05 -0.20 14.81
CA TYR A 110 -16.48 0.39 16.07
C TYR A 110 -17.45 1.52 15.76
N ASP A 111 -18.73 1.33 16.12
CA ASP A 111 -19.81 2.29 15.94
C ASP A 111 -20.03 3.06 17.25
N LEU A 112 -19.65 4.34 17.25
CA LEU A 112 -19.80 5.21 18.41
C LEU A 112 -21.25 5.69 18.50
N ASP A 113 -21.87 5.52 19.66
CA ASP A 113 -23.17 6.11 19.98
C ASP A 113 -23.01 7.14 21.10
N PRO A 114 -22.89 8.45 20.79
CA PRO A 114 -22.67 9.48 21.81
C PRO A 114 -23.80 9.57 22.84
N MET A 115 -25.00 9.09 22.49
CA MET A 115 -26.20 9.14 23.35
C MET A 115 -26.57 7.75 23.89
N GLY A 116 -25.79 6.71 23.59
CA GLY A 116 -26.09 5.34 23.92
C GLY A 116 -24.84 4.53 24.21
N MET A 117 -24.93 3.22 24.02
CA MET A 117 -23.80 2.31 24.20
C MET A 117 -23.11 2.09 22.85
N PRO A 118 -21.82 2.44 22.71
CA PRO A 118 -21.05 2.11 21.53
C PRO A 118 -21.07 0.60 21.25
N LYS A 119 -20.99 0.24 19.98
CA LYS A 119 -21.11 -1.15 19.55
C LYS A 119 -19.97 -1.52 18.61
N LEU A 120 -19.30 -2.61 18.92
CA LEU A 120 -18.29 -3.22 18.06
C LEU A 120 -18.96 -4.31 17.23
N TYR A 121 -18.73 -4.28 15.92
CA TYR A 121 -19.12 -5.33 14.98
C TYR A 121 -17.88 -6.02 14.44
N LEU A 122 -17.95 -7.33 14.31
CA LEU A 122 -17.07 -8.07 13.43
C LEU A 122 -17.86 -8.58 12.23
N LEU A 123 -17.40 -8.19 11.06
CA LEU A 123 -18.03 -8.45 9.78
C LEU A 123 -17.20 -9.49 9.03
N GLY A 124 -17.90 -10.45 8.42
CA GLY A 124 -17.36 -11.33 7.40
C GLY A 124 -18.17 -11.21 6.12
N ARG A 125 -17.77 -12.01 5.12
CA ARG A 125 -18.42 -12.04 3.81
C ARG A 125 -19.91 -12.35 3.87
N GLU A 126 -20.31 -13.25 4.77
CA GLU A 126 -21.69 -13.73 4.88
C GLU A 126 -22.54 -12.91 5.89
N GLY A 127 -22.00 -11.83 6.46
CA GLY A 127 -22.73 -10.96 7.38
C GLY A 127 -21.96 -10.60 8.65
N ILE A 128 -22.73 -10.17 9.66
CA ILE A 128 -22.21 -9.92 11.01
C ILE A 128 -21.91 -11.27 11.66
N ILE A 129 -20.65 -11.49 12.05
CA ILE A 129 -20.22 -12.71 12.74
C ILE A 129 -20.61 -12.61 14.21
N TRP A 130 -20.29 -11.47 14.83
CA TRP A 130 -20.70 -11.14 16.19
C TRP A 130 -20.70 -9.63 16.39
N SER A 131 -21.36 -9.19 17.46
CA SER A 131 -21.28 -7.81 17.93
C SER A 131 -21.24 -7.75 19.44
N ALA A 132 -20.60 -6.72 20.01
CA ALA A 132 -20.49 -6.51 21.44
C ALA A 132 -20.79 -5.04 21.81
N ASN A 133 -21.46 -4.83 22.94
CA ASN A 133 -21.66 -3.50 23.50
C ASN A 133 -20.42 -3.12 24.32
N ILE A 134 -19.85 -1.96 24.04
CA ILE A 134 -18.60 -1.49 24.67
C ILE A 134 -18.95 -0.44 25.71
N SER A 135 -18.60 -0.70 26.96
CA SER A 135 -18.96 0.13 28.13
C SER A 135 -17.82 1.04 28.61
N PHE A 136 -16.77 1.18 27.82
CA PHE A 136 -15.57 1.93 28.16
C PHE A 136 -15.07 2.73 26.95
N SER A 137 -14.25 3.73 27.21
CA SER A 137 -13.66 4.57 26.17
C SER A 137 -12.65 3.77 25.34
N VAL A 138 -12.77 3.89 24.02
CA VAL A 138 -11.85 3.33 23.04
C VAL A 138 -11.25 4.50 22.28
N ASN A 139 -9.92 4.49 22.12
CA ASN A 139 -9.16 5.50 21.39
C ASN A 139 -8.62 4.93 20.07
N THR A 140 -8.37 3.62 20.03
CA THR A 140 -7.77 2.93 18.88
C THR A 140 -8.21 1.46 18.86
N ILE A 141 -8.23 0.87 17.66
CA ILE A 141 -8.57 -0.53 17.45
C ILE A 141 -7.56 -1.20 16.52
N ALA A 142 -7.32 -2.49 16.73
CA ALA A 142 -6.59 -3.34 15.81
C ALA A 142 -7.25 -4.72 15.76
N ILE A 143 -6.97 -5.49 14.71
CA ILE A 143 -7.53 -6.83 14.53
C ILE A 143 -6.43 -7.79 14.09
N ASP A 144 -6.43 -9.00 14.68
CA ASP A 144 -5.69 -10.14 14.16
C ASP A 144 -6.62 -11.36 14.13
N GLY A 145 -6.77 -11.94 12.93
CA GLY A 145 -7.79 -12.95 12.67
C GLY A 145 -9.17 -12.50 13.15
N ASN A 146 -9.79 -13.29 14.04
CA ASN A 146 -11.13 -13.05 14.63
C ASN A 146 -11.06 -12.37 16.02
N THR A 147 -9.89 -11.86 16.42
CA THR A 147 -9.72 -11.13 17.69
C THR A 147 -9.59 -9.64 17.41
N VAL A 148 -10.46 -8.84 18.01
CA VAL A 148 -10.36 -7.38 17.96
C VAL A 148 -9.77 -6.87 19.26
N TYR A 149 -8.69 -6.10 19.17
CA TYR A 149 -8.07 -5.42 20.29
C TYR A 149 -8.59 -3.98 20.36
N LEU A 150 -9.02 -3.57 21.55
CA LEU A 150 -9.52 -2.23 21.85
C LEU A 150 -8.55 -1.56 22.81
N GLY A 151 -7.93 -0.47 22.36
CA GLY A 151 -7.03 0.34 23.17
C GLY A 151 -7.71 1.61 23.66
N GLY A 152 -7.64 1.86 24.96
CA GLY A 152 -8.09 3.10 25.61
C GLY A 152 -7.25 3.34 26.85
N ASP A 153 -7.89 3.47 28.00
CA ASP A 153 -7.21 3.52 29.31
C ASP A 153 -6.62 2.15 29.71
N ASP A 154 -7.13 1.07 29.14
CA ASP A 154 -6.61 -0.29 29.27
C ASP A 154 -6.61 -0.96 27.89
N LEU A 155 -5.97 -2.14 27.77
CA LEU A 155 -6.11 -2.99 26.60
C LEU A 155 -7.16 -4.08 26.84
N TYR A 156 -8.11 -4.20 25.93
CA TYR A 156 -9.09 -5.27 25.90
C TYR A 156 -8.96 -6.09 24.61
N ALA A 157 -9.24 -7.39 24.69
CA ALA A 157 -9.45 -8.25 23.54
C ALA A 157 -10.92 -8.66 23.48
N VAL A 158 -11.50 -8.65 22.28
CA VAL A 158 -12.86 -9.10 22.03
C VAL A 158 -12.81 -10.32 21.12
N LYS A 159 -13.26 -11.47 21.64
CA LYS A 159 -13.27 -12.76 20.95
C LYS A 159 -14.67 -13.34 20.98
N ASN A 160 -15.27 -13.56 19.82
CA ASN A 160 -16.65 -14.08 19.71
C ASN A 160 -17.66 -13.27 20.54
N GLY A 161 -17.52 -11.94 20.54
CA GLY A 161 -18.37 -11.02 21.31
C GLY A 161 -18.10 -10.97 22.82
N ARG A 162 -17.14 -11.75 23.34
CA ARG A 162 -16.72 -11.69 24.75
C ARG A 162 -15.55 -10.73 24.92
N ILE A 163 -15.65 -9.84 25.89
CA ILE A 163 -14.64 -8.84 26.19
C ILE A 163 -13.78 -9.32 27.36
N GLU A 164 -12.47 -9.36 27.15
CA GLU A 164 -11.47 -9.74 28.15
C GLU A 164 -10.47 -8.60 28.31
N LYS A 165 -10.21 -8.19 29.55
CA LYS A 165 -9.13 -7.23 29.84
C LYS A 165 -7.80 -7.96 29.73
N VAL A 166 -6.92 -7.49 28.85
CA VAL A 166 -5.60 -8.08 28.60
C VAL A 166 -4.53 -7.43 29.46
N LEU A 167 -4.53 -6.09 29.52
CA LEU A 167 -3.53 -5.32 30.25
C LEU A 167 -4.18 -4.12 30.92
N SER A 168 -3.97 -3.99 32.22
CA SER A 168 -4.32 -2.77 32.96
C SER A 168 -3.17 -1.76 32.87
N LEU A 169 -3.47 -0.50 32.57
CA LEU A 169 -2.45 0.57 32.55
C LEU A 169 -2.51 1.42 33.82
N PRO A 170 -1.42 2.14 34.14
CA PRO A 170 -1.45 3.13 35.20
C PRO A 170 -2.50 4.22 34.93
N PRO A 171 -3.06 4.85 35.98
CA PRO A 171 -3.93 6.01 35.81
C PRO A 171 -3.24 7.10 34.97
N CYS A 172 -4.03 7.85 34.20
CA CYS A 172 -3.53 8.97 33.37
C CYS A 172 -2.62 8.58 32.20
N VAL A 173 -2.64 7.32 31.78
CA VAL A 173 -1.89 6.85 30.62
C VAL A 173 -2.84 6.07 29.72
N SER A 174 -2.99 6.51 28.48
CA SER A 174 -3.83 5.86 27.48
C SER A 174 -2.99 5.29 26.34
N ILE A 175 -3.57 4.33 25.62
CA ILE A 175 -3.02 3.77 24.39
C ILE A 175 -3.26 4.76 23.27
N LYS A 176 -2.17 5.25 22.68
CA LYS A 176 -2.20 6.23 21.58
C LYS A 176 -2.22 5.54 20.22
N SER A 177 -1.42 4.49 20.06
CA SER A 177 -1.34 3.69 18.83
C SER A 177 -1.28 2.22 19.20
N LEU A 178 -1.96 1.40 18.41
CA LEU A 178 -2.14 -0.04 18.62
C LEU A 178 -2.04 -0.71 17.25
N ASP A 179 -1.36 -1.86 17.20
CA ASP A 179 -1.37 -2.70 16.02
C ASP A 179 -1.26 -4.17 16.43
N ALA A 180 -1.78 -5.07 15.60
CA ALA A 180 -1.79 -6.50 15.85
C ALA A 180 -1.34 -7.24 14.60
N TYR A 181 -0.51 -8.27 14.77
CA TYR A 181 0.01 -9.07 13.67
C TYR A 181 0.36 -10.47 14.16
N LYS A 182 -0.37 -11.47 13.67
CA LYS A 182 -0.29 -12.84 14.19
C LYS A 182 -0.54 -12.81 15.71
N ASP A 183 0.19 -13.62 16.46
CA ASP A 183 0.07 -13.69 17.91
C ASP A 183 0.66 -12.48 18.67
N PHE A 184 1.11 -11.42 17.98
CA PHE A 184 1.69 -10.23 18.58
C PHE A 184 0.74 -9.04 18.62
N VAL A 185 0.81 -8.27 19.70
CA VAL A 185 0.12 -6.99 19.85
C VAL A 185 1.11 -5.96 20.35
N ALA A 186 1.25 -4.85 19.63
CA ALA A 186 2.13 -3.75 20.02
C ALA A 186 1.30 -2.56 20.48
N LEU A 187 1.77 -1.92 21.55
CA LEU A 187 1.16 -0.73 22.15
C LEU A 187 2.17 0.40 22.19
N ALA A 188 1.74 1.59 21.80
CA ALA A 188 2.44 2.83 22.08
C ALA A 188 1.55 3.71 22.96
N LEU A 189 2.02 3.98 24.16
CA LEU A 189 1.33 4.80 25.14
C LEU A 189 1.66 6.28 24.94
N GLU A 190 0.74 7.16 25.32
CA GLU A 190 0.94 8.62 25.19
C GLU A 190 2.22 9.13 25.85
N ASN A 191 2.68 8.48 26.91
CA ASN A 191 3.90 8.84 27.64
C ASN A 191 5.20 8.36 26.98
N GLY A 192 5.15 7.75 25.78
CA GLY A 192 6.30 7.22 25.08
C GLY A 192 6.72 5.81 25.50
N THR A 193 5.95 5.12 26.36
CA THR A 193 6.19 3.71 26.64
C THR A 193 5.74 2.86 25.44
N LEU A 194 6.62 1.98 24.97
CA LEU A 194 6.29 0.88 24.06
C LEU A 194 6.16 -0.43 24.82
N ILE A 195 5.16 -1.22 24.46
CA ILE A 195 4.93 -2.56 25.00
C ILE A 195 4.68 -3.51 23.84
N LEU A 196 5.32 -4.67 23.85
CA LEU A 196 4.99 -5.77 22.96
C LEU A 196 4.44 -6.93 23.76
N LEU A 197 3.29 -7.43 23.33
CA LEU A 197 2.66 -8.63 23.85
C LEU A 197 2.80 -9.76 22.83
N LYS A 198 2.89 -10.99 23.30
CA LYS A 198 2.67 -12.20 22.53
C LYS A 198 1.73 -13.12 23.29
N ASP A 199 0.72 -13.67 22.62
CA ASP A 199 -0.30 -14.51 23.25
C ASP A 199 -0.94 -13.83 24.48
N SER A 200 -1.19 -12.52 24.35
CA SER A 200 -1.73 -11.66 25.44
C SER A 200 -0.83 -11.53 26.68
N ARG A 201 0.47 -11.84 26.58
CA ARG A 201 1.46 -11.68 27.66
C ARG A 201 2.56 -10.70 27.26
N GLU A 202 2.98 -9.85 28.19
CA GLU A 202 4.09 -8.91 27.96
C GLU A 202 5.39 -9.67 27.69
N LEU A 203 5.95 -9.44 26.49
CA LEU A 203 7.28 -9.90 26.13
C LEU A 203 8.34 -8.91 26.61
N TRP A 204 8.11 -7.63 26.31
CA TRP A 204 9.01 -6.57 26.73
C TRP A 204 8.29 -5.22 26.78
N ARG A 205 8.92 -4.31 27.50
CA ARG A 205 8.51 -2.92 27.67
C ARG A 205 9.74 -2.04 27.61
N MET A 206 9.61 -0.90 26.94
CA MET A 206 10.68 0.07 26.77
C MET A 206 10.13 1.49 26.85
N GLN A 207 10.91 2.40 27.42
CA GLN A 207 10.59 3.82 27.45
C GLN A 207 11.33 4.53 26.32
N LEU A 208 10.59 5.17 25.43
CA LEU A 208 11.15 6.08 24.43
C LEU A 208 11.28 7.49 25.00
N THR A 209 12.05 8.33 24.31
CA THR A 209 12.26 9.75 24.65
C THR A 209 11.68 10.65 23.54
N PRO A 210 10.35 10.79 23.44
CA PRO A 210 9.73 11.69 22.48
C PRO A 210 9.89 13.15 22.90
N ASN A 211 9.79 14.07 21.94
CA ASN A 211 9.64 15.48 22.25
C ASN A 211 8.31 15.70 22.98
N VAL A 212 8.41 16.17 24.23
CA VAL A 212 7.22 16.48 25.04
C VAL A 212 6.57 17.73 24.48
N THR A 213 5.37 17.57 23.95
CA THR A 213 4.61 18.67 23.33
C THR A 213 3.52 19.23 24.25
N SER A 214 3.04 18.40 25.17
CA SER A 214 2.02 18.75 26.14
C SER A 214 2.13 17.88 27.37
N ILE A 215 1.51 18.32 28.45
CA ILE A 215 1.35 17.56 29.69
C ILE A 215 -0.14 17.25 29.80
N HIS A 216 -0.48 15.97 29.84
CA HIS A 216 -1.82 15.51 30.16
C HIS A 216 -1.97 15.47 31.67
N GLU A 217 -2.97 16.18 32.20
CA GLU A 217 -3.29 16.18 33.62
C GLU A 217 -4.64 15.50 33.84
N CYS A 218 -4.72 14.61 34.83
CA CYS A 218 -5.98 13.99 35.21
C CYS A 218 -6.04 13.75 36.72
N LEU A 219 -7.26 13.66 37.24
CA LEU A 219 -7.55 13.44 38.65
C LEU A 219 -8.04 12.00 38.84
N CYS A 220 -7.25 11.19 39.55
CA CYS A 220 -7.62 9.81 39.88
C CYS A 220 -7.55 9.62 41.39
N ASN A 221 -8.69 9.23 42.00
CA ASN A 221 -8.81 9.02 43.45
C ASN A 221 -8.26 10.19 44.30
N GLY A 222 -8.53 11.43 43.89
CA GLY A 222 -8.07 12.64 44.59
C GLY A 222 -6.60 13.01 44.36
N THR A 223 -5.86 12.23 43.57
CA THR A 223 -4.47 12.52 43.20
C THR A 223 -4.40 13.06 41.78
N ILE A 224 -3.69 14.19 41.59
CA ILE A 224 -3.44 14.76 40.26
C ILE A 224 -2.22 14.07 39.67
N PHE A 225 -2.39 13.43 38.52
CA PHE A 225 -1.31 12.85 37.73
C PHE A 225 -0.97 13.81 36.58
N LYS A 226 0.33 13.93 36.28
CA LYS A 226 0.84 14.71 35.16
C LYS A 226 1.71 13.82 34.30
N THR A 227 1.26 13.55 33.09
CA THR A 227 1.91 12.62 32.16
C THR A 227 2.40 13.41 30.94
N PRO A 228 3.69 13.34 30.60
CA PRO A 228 4.18 13.87 29.32
C PRO A 228 3.42 13.19 28.16
N SER A 229 2.98 13.96 27.17
CA SER A 229 2.28 13.40 26.01
C SER A 229 3.09 13.60 24.72
N ALA A 230 3.43 12.48 24.09
CA ALA A 230 4.06 12.40 22.78
C ALA A 230 3.01 12.69 21.71
N LYS A 231 3.12 13.82 21.01
CA LYS A 231 2.16 14.16 19.94
C LYS A 231 2.30 13.23 18.74
N TYR A 232 3.53 12.94 18.33
CA TYR A 232 3.86 12.15 17.15
C TYR A 232 4.47 10.82 17.60
N LEU A 233 3.61 9.85 17.85
CA LEU A 233 4.00 8.49 18.20
C LEU A 233 3.00 7.52 17.58
N ASN A 234 3.45 6.80 16.57
CA ASN A 234 2.66 5.84 15.80
C ASN A 234 3.44 4.53 15.69
N ILE A 235 2.73 3.41 15.67
CA ILE A 235 3.34 2.09 15.50
C ILE A 235 2.57 1.27 14.47
N LYS A 236 3.31 0.45 13.73
CA LYS A 236 2.76 -0.57 12.83
C LYS A 236 3.70 -1.77 12.75
N PHE A 237 3.15 -2.97 12.59
CA PHE A 237 3.95 -4.11 12.18
C PHE A 237 4.31 -3.96 10.71
N PHE A 238 5.57 -4.25 10.40
CA PHE A 238 6.10 -4.22 9.05
C PHE A 238 6.98 -5.44 8.83
N ALA A 239 6.53 -6.35 7.97
CA ALA A 239 7.07 -7.69 7.83
C ALA A 239 7.16 -8.41 9.19
N ASN A 240 8.35 -8.78 9.65
CA ASN A 240 8.56 -9.42 10.96
C ASN A 240 9.17 -8.47 12.01
N ASN A 241 8.95 -7.16 11.87
CA ASN A 241 9.47 -6.13 12.77
C ASN A 241 8.38 -5.18 13.21
N LEU A 242 8.64 -4.43 14.28
CA LEU A 242 7.82 -3.31 14.70
C LEU A 242 8.42 -2.01 14.14
N LEU A 243 7.64 -1.32 13.33
CA LEU A 243 7.94 0.02 12.84
C LEU A 243 7.38 1.05 13.81
N VAL A 244 8.23 1.96 14.26
CA VAL A 244 7.90 3.00 15.24
C VAL A 244 8.21 4.35 14.62
N GLY A 245 7.19 5.20 14.50
CA GLY A 245 7.32 6.60 14.12
C GLY A 245 7.27 7.45 15.39
N ILE A 246 8.39 8.07 15.75
CA ILE A 246 8.52 8.94 16.93
C ILE A 246 9.10 10.29 16.51
N ASP A 247 8.31 11.34 16.68
CA ASP A 247 8.61 12.67 16.12
C ASP A 247 8.93 12.56 14.62
N ASN A 248 10.14 12.91 14.21
CA ASN A 248 10.60 12.75 12.84
C ASN A 248 11.55 11.56 12.64
N ASN A 249 11.59 10.61 13.58
CA ASN A 249 12.39 9.39 13.45
C ASN A 249 11.51 8.18 13.13
N VAL A 250 11.92 7.42 12.13
CA VAL A 250 11.41 6.08 11.86
C VAL A 250 12.40 5.08 12.44
N GLU A 251 11.93 4.21 13.33
CA GLU A 251 12.73 3.22 14.04
C GLU A 251 12.20 1.81 13.77
N PHE A 252 13.11 0.87 13.58
CA PHE A 252 12.81 -0.54 13.34
C PHE A 252 13.24 -1.35 14.55
N TYR A 253 12.30 -2.01 15.20
CA TYR A 253 12.56 -2.90 16.32
C TYR A 253 12.31 -4.35 15.93
N SER A 254 13.23 -5.24 16.28
CA SER A 254 12.96 -6.67 16.25
C SER A 254 11.84 -7.02 17.24
N LEU A 255 11.18 -8.15 17.05
CA LEU A 255 10.16 -8.64 17.99
C LEU A 255 10.72 -8.94 19.39
N ASN A 256 12.05 -8.97 19.55
CA ASN A 256 12.72 -9.10 20.86
C ASN A 256 13.06 -7.73 21.49
N GLY A 257 12.66 -6.61 20.88
CA GLY A 257 12.87 -5.26 21.40
C GLY A 257 14.22 -4.63 21.07
N THR A 258 15.00 -5.23 20.15
CA THR A 258 16.29 -4.65 19.73
C THR A 258 16.08 -3.64 18.61
N LEU A 259 16.61 -2.42 18.76
CA LEU A 259 16.64 -1.42 17.69
C LEU A 259 17.58 -1.91 16.58
N ILE A 260 17.03 -2.18 15.41
CA ILE A 260 17.77 -2.63 14.22
C ILE A 260 18.29 -1.42 13.45
N ARG A 261 17.44 -0.41 13.26
CA ARG A 261 17.76 0.75 12.42
C ARG A 261 16.91 1.96 12.78
N ARG A 262 17.46 3.15 12.53
CA ARG A 262 16.77 4.43 12.65
C ARG A 262 17.05 5.31 11.43
N PHE A 263 16.03 6.02 10.97
CA PHE A 263 16.13 7.09 9.98
C PHE A 263 15.48 8.34 10.50
N LYS A 264 16.05 9.50 10.15
CA LYS A 264 15.46 10.81 10.44
C LYS A 264 14.84 11.39 9.17
N LEU A 265 13.62 11.87 9.27
CA LEU A 265 12.85 12.50 8.20
C LEU A 265 12.84 14.02 8.37
N ASP A 266 12.43 14.72 7.30
CA ASP A 266 12.41 16.19 7.26
C ASP A 266 11.17 16.80 7.97
N GLY A 267 10.29 15.95 8.52
CA GLY A 267 9.08 16.36 9.22
C GLY A 267 8.61 15.32 10.22
N ASN A 268 7.75 15.74 11.16
CA ASN A 268 7.16 14.84 12.14
C ASN A 268 6.17 13.89 11.47
N ILE A 269 6.17 12.64 11.93
CA ILE A 269 5.37 11.55 11.39
C ILE A 269 3.96 11.66 11.97
N THR A 270 2.99 11.94 11.11
CA THR A 270 1.58 12.06 11.47
C THR A 270 0.86 10.73 11.41
N SER A 271 1.23 9.85 10.47
CA SER A 271 0.72 8.47 10.39
C SER A 271 1.75 7.51 9.82
N LEU A 272 1.52 6.22 10.06
CA LEU A 272 2.22 5.09 9.45
C LEU A 272 1.19 4.16 8.81
N GLU A 273 1.46 3.74 7.58
CA GLU A 273 0.71 2.65 6.92
C GLU A 273 1.70 1.57 6.49
N THR A 274 1.32 0.30 6.61
CA THR A 274 2.23 -0.81 6.30
C THR A 274 1.53 -1.95 5.56
N SER A 275 2.31 -2.63 4.73
CA SER A 275 2.02 -3.93 4.16
C SER A 275 3.18 -4.89 4.49
N ASP A 276 3.18 -6.10 3.93
CA ASP A 276 4.31 -7.02 4.11
C ASP A 276 5.62 -6.56 3.47
N SER A 277 5.59 -5.67 2.46
CA SER A 277 6.78 -5.33 1.65
C SER A 277 7.04 -3.84 1.52
N LEU A 278 6.05 -3.00 1.81
CA LEU A 278 6.15 -1.54 1.75
C LEU A 278 5.51 -0.91 2.99
N ALA A 279 6.17 0.11 3.53
CA ALA A 279 5.64 0.99 4.55
C ALA A 279 5.64 2.44 4.05
N LEU A 280 4.67 3.21 4.52
CA LEU A 280 4.54 4.64 4.28
C LEU A 280 4.71 5.38 5.61
N ALA A 281 5.65 6.32 5.65
CA ALA A 281 5.71 7.30 6.73
C ALA A 281 5.20 8.64 6.22
N VAL A 282 4.10 9.11 6.79
CA VAL A 282 3.43 10.34 6.36
C VAL A 282 3.85 11.49 7.27
N THR A 283 4.23 12.60 6.66
CA THR A 283 4.48 13.88 7.33
C THR A 283 3.55 14.94 6.71
N PRO A 284 3.39 16.13 7.30
CA PRO A 284 2.43 17.13 6.80
C PRO A 284 2.57 17.48 5.31
N ASN A 285 3.78 17.41 4.74
CA ASN A 285 4.05 17.83 3.37
C ASN A 285 4.67 16.73 2.49
N ARG A 286 4.79 15.49 3.01
CA ARG A 286 5.54 14.43 2.31
C ARG A 286 5.19 13.04 2.79
N VAL A 287 5.12 12.09 1.87
CA VAL A 287 5.09 10.65 2.13
C VAL A 287 6.45 10.04 1.80
N TYR A 288 6.98 9.22 2.70
CA TYR A 288 8.19 8.45 2.47
C TYR A 288 7.84 6.98 2.24
N PHE A 289 8.38 6.40 1.18
CA PHE A 289 8.21 4.98 0.84
C PHE A 289 9.37 4.18 1.43
N ILE A 290 9.08 3.17 2.23
CA ILE A 290 10.07 2.47 3.05
C ILE A 290 9.96 0.96 2.81
N SER A 291 11.07 0.32 2.46
CA SER A 291 11.22 -1.14 2.44
C SER A 291 12.02 -1.60 3.66
N GLU A 292 12.11 -2.91 3.88
CA GLU A 292 13.02 -3.48 4.91
C GLU A 292 14.49 -3.05 4.70
N ASN A 293 14.87 -2.78 3.44
CA ASN A 293 16.22 -2.36 3.09
C ASN A 293 16.46 -0.86 3.27
N GLY A 294 15.41 -0.06 3.51
CA GLY A 294 15.48 1.38 3.74
C GLY A 294 14.50 2.18 2.90
N VAL A 295 14.70 3.51 2.89
CA VAL A 295 13.83 4.45 2.17
C VAL A 295 14.04 4.30 0.66
N LEU A 296 12.96 4.02 -0.06
CA LEU A 296 12.91 3.87 -1.52
C LEU A 296 12.82 5.22 -2.24
N GLY A 297 12.21 6.21 -1.59
CA GLY A 297 12.00 7.54 -2.14
C GLY A 297 10.94 8.30 -1.35
N SER A 298 10.53 9.47 -1.86
CA SER A 298 9.45 10.25 -1.26
C SER A 298 8.57 10.97 -2.28
N TYR A 299 7.37 11.37 -1.86
CA TYR A 299 6.42 12.15 -2.65
C TYR A 299 5.98 13.37 -1.86
N THR A 300 6.21 14.57 -2.38
CA THR A 300 5.89 15.84 -1.70
C THR A 300 4.47 16.25 -2.05
N THR A 301 3.58 16.22 -1.08
CA THR A 301 2.16 16.58 -1.23
C THR A 301 1.50 16.86 0.13
N ASP A 302 0.33 17.49 0.10
CA ASP A 302 -0.56 17.65 1.26
C ASP A 302 -1.52 16.45 1.33
N VAL A 303 -1.10 15.44 2.09
CA VAL A 303 -1.71 14.11 2.11
C VAL A 303 -3.01 14.12 2.89
N LYS A 304 -4.10 13.64 2.27
CA LYS A 304 -5.38 13.42 2.94
C LYS A 304 -5.58 11.97 3.33
N HIS A 305 -5.27 11.06 2.41
CA HIS A 305 -5.43 9.62 2.62
C HIS A 305 -4.27 8.85 2.00
N THR A 306 -3.93 7.71 2.61
CA THR A 306 -2.93 6.77 2.12
C THR A 306 -3.44 5.35 2.26
N ALA A 307 -3.09 4.48 1.31
CA ALA A 307 -3.31 3.05 1.40
C ALA A 307 -2.09 2.31 0.81
N VAL A 308 -1.76 1.14 1.35
CA VAL A 308 -0.62 0.34 0.91
C VAL A 308 -0.96 -1.14 0.92
N PHE A 309 -0.49 -1.88 -0.08
CA PHE A 309 -0.61 -3.34 -0.14
C PHE A 309 0.54 -3.91 -0.98
N GLY A 310 1.25 -4.92 -0.46
CA GLY A 310 2.45 -5.44 -1.10
C GLY A 310 3.43 -4.32 -1.45
N LEU A 311 3.76 -4.14 -2.74
CA LEU A 311 4.62 -3.06 -3.25
C LEU A 311 3.83 -1.89 -3.86
N ASN A 312 2.51 -1.87 -3.72
CA ASN A 312 1.63 -0.84 -4.24
C ASN A 312 1.25 0.15 -3.14
N ALA A 313 1.15 1.43 -3.51
CA ALA A 313 0.68 2.50 -2.64
C ALA A 313 -0.22 3.45 -3.42
N VAL A 314 -1.25 3.95 -2.75
CA VAL A 314 -2.14 5.00 -3.26
C VAL A 314 -2.11 6.15 -2.29
N ILE A 315 -1.98 7.36 -2.82
CA ILE A 315 -1.99 8.62 -2.07
C ILE A 315 -3.09 9.49 -2.67
N ALA A 316 -3.98 10.01 -1.83
CA ALA A 316 -4.95 11.03 -2.22
C ALA A 316 -4.64 12.35 -1.54
N ASP A 317 -4.68 13.43 -2.31
CA ASP A 317 -4.39 14.79 -1.86
C ASP A 317 -5.40 15.81 -2.44
N SER A 318 -5.01 17.09 -2.50
CA SER A 318 -5.84 18.15 -3.08
C SER A 318 -5.90 18.15 -4.61
N GLN A 319 -4.91 17.55 -5.29
CA GLN A 319 -4.77 17.51 -6.75
C GLN A 319 -5.39 16.26 -7.35
N GLY A 320 -5.47 15.17 -6.59
CA GLY A 320 -6.19 13.98 -7.01
C GLY A 320 -5.76 12.71 -6.28
N VAL A 321 -5.82 11.60 -7.00
CA VAL A 321 -5.35 10.29 -6.55
C VAL A 321 -4.15 9.87 -7.38
N HIS A 322 -3.12 9.41 -6.68
CA HIS A 322 -1.81 9.08 -7.22
C HIS A 322 -1.46 7.64 -6.87
N PHE A 323 -1.18 6.82 -7.88
CA PHE A 323 -0.77 5.43 -7.68
C PHE A 323 0.73 5.28 -7.85
N PHE A 324 1.34 4.56 -6.92
CA PHE A 324 2.74 4.21 -6.90
C PHE A 324 2.88 2.70 -6.81
N THR A 325 3.86 2.15 -7.51
CA THR A 325 4.23 0.76 -7.36
C THR A 325 5.73 0.63 -7.45
N PHE A 326 6.28 -0.26 -6.62
CA PHE A 326 7.69 -0.63 -6.61
C PHE A 326 7.92 -2.05 -7.14
N LYS A 327 6.89 -2.66 -7.76
CA LYS A 327 7.04 -3.92 -8.48
C LYS A 327 8.09 -3.74 -9.60
N PRO A 328 9.01 -4.69 -9.81
CA PRO A 328 9.99 -4.59 -10.90
C PRO A 328 9.35 -4.59 -12.29
N PHE A 329 8.25 -5.34 -12.42
CA PHE A 329 7.45 -5.47 -13.63
C PHE A 329 6.01 -5.06 -13.33
N VAL A 330 5.42 -4.23 -14.19
CA VAL A 330 4.01 -3.81 -14.12
C VAL A 330 3.31 -4.24 -15.40
N THR A 331 2.33 -5.12 -15.28
CA THR A 331 1.56 -5.68 -16.38
C THR A 331 0.13 -5.98 -15.94
N VAL A 332 -0.76 -6.21 -16.89
CA VAL A 332 -2.15 -6.66 -16.66
C VAL A 332 -2.41 -8.07 -17.20
N THR A 333 -1.37 -8.77 -17.70
CA THR A 333 -1.50 -10.15 -18.18
C THR A 333 -0.41 -11.06 -17.64
N ASP A 334 -0.80 -12.28 -17.24
CA ASP A 334 0.11 -13.34 -16.79
C ASP A 334 1.13 -13.74 -17.87
N VAL A 335 0.77 -13.60 -19.14
CA VAL A 335 1.64 -13.92 -20.28
C VAL A 335 2.83 -12.97 -20.32
N ASP A 336 2.56 -11.68 -20.23
CA ASP A 336 3.59 -10.65 -20.21
C ASP A 336 4.49 -10.80 -18.97
N GLU A 337 3.90 -11.09 -17.80
CA GLU A 337 4.66 -11.36 -16.58
C GLU A 337 5.60 -12.56 -16.74
N SER A 338 5.10 -13.67 -17.28
CA SER A 338 5.89 -14.88 -17.52
C SER A 338 7.06 -14.61 -18.48
N ILE A 339 6.84 -13.83 -19.53
CA ILE A 339 7.90 -13.48 -20.49
C ILE A 339 8.97 -12.64 -19.81
N ALA A 340 8.57 -11.63 -19.02
CA ALA A 340 9.50 -10.78 -18.29
C ALA A 340 10.36 -11.58 -17.32
N ARG A 341 9.73 -12.45 -16.51
CA ARG A 341 10.44 -13.32 -15.55
C ARG A 341 11.41 -14.28 -16.23
N GLU A 342 11.03 -14.83 -17.38
CA GLU A 342 11.89 -15.74 -18.16
C GLU A 342 13.10 -15.00 -18.74
N VAL A 343 12.89 -13.84 -19.38
CA VAL A 343 13.98 -13.05 -19.99
C VAL A 343 14.97 -12.57 -18.92
N PHE A 344 14.46 -12.15 -17.76
CA PHE A 344 15.30 -11.70 -16.66
C PHE A 344 15.80 -12.83 -15.78
N SER A 345 15.40 -14.09 -15.99
CA SER A 345 15.77 -15.22 -15.11
C SER A 345 15.49 -14.95 -13.63
N ASN A 346 14.38 -14.26 -13.33
CA ASN A 346 14.02 -13.73 -12.01
C ASN A 346 14.98 -12.68 -11.41
N GLU A 347 15.91 -12.13 -12.19
CA GLU A 347 16.71 -10.97 -11.78
C GLU A 347 15.85 -9.70 -11.75
N THR A 348 16.11 -8.84 -10.76
CA THR A 348 15.45 -7.52 -10.68
C THR A 348 16.05 -6.57 -11.73
N PRO A 349 15.25 -5.96 -12.61
CA PRO A 349 15.75 -4.97 -13.57
C PRO A 349 16.27 -3.71 -12.86
N ASN A 350 17.18 -3.01 -13.52
CA ASN A 350 17.77 -1.75 -13.02
C ASN A 350 16.79 -0.58 -12.99
N LYS A 351 15.73 -0.64 -13.79
CA LYS A 351 14.60 0.30 -13.80
C LYS A 351 13.31 -0.52 -13.74
N GLN A 352 12.26 0.06 -13.19
CA GLN A 352 10.92 -0.54 -13.28
C GLN A 352 10.49 -0.60 -14.74
N ILE A 353 9.98 -1.77 -15.16
CA ILE A 353 9.50 -2.02 -16.51
C ILE A 353 7.98 -2.14 -16.47
N VAL A 354 7.30 -1.27 -17.22
CA VAL A 354 5.87 -1.39 -17.49
C VAL A 354 5.74 -2.05 -18.85
N LEU A 355 4.93 -3.09 -18.99
CA LEU A 355 4.90 -3.90 -20.22
C LEU A 355 3.51 -4.25 -20.73
N GLY A 356 3.45 -4.53 -22.04
CA GLY A 356 2.26 -5.02 -22.72
C GLY A 356 1.12 -4.00 -22.70
N LYS A 357 -0.12 -4.49 -22.47
CA LYS A 357 -1.31 -3.62 -22.42
C LYS A 357 -1.19 -2.52 -21.36
N ALA A 358 -0.53 -2.79 -20.23
CA ALA A 358 -0.32 -1.80 -19.18
C ALA A 358 0.53 -0.62 -19.66
N ALA A 359 1.53 -0.89 -20.52
CA ALA A 359 2.42 0.13 -21.08
C ALA A 359 1.83 0.86 -22.30
N ALA A 360 0.91 0.24 -23.03
CA ALA A 360 0.37 0.75 -24.30
C ALA A 360 -0.20 2.18 -24.20
N LYS A 361 -0.71 2.58 -23.05
CA LYS A 361 -1.28 3.93 -22.85
C LYS A 361 -0.28 5.02 -22.50
N PHE A 362 0.96 4.64 -22.18
CA PHE A 362 2.05 5.56 -21.83
C PHE A 362 2.98 5.82 -23.02
N VAL A 363 2.81 5.07 -24.11
CA VAL A 363 3.59 5.24 -25.33
C VAL A 363 2.77 5.97 -26.38
N ASN A 364 3.43 6.76 -27.22
CA ASN A 364 2.78 7.45 -28.34
C ASN A 364 2.57 6.53 -29.55
N ALA A 365 1.99 5.35 -29.32
CA ALA A 365 1.72 4.34 -30.34
C ALA A 365 0.34 3.72 -30.12
N THR A 366 -0.37 3.41 -31.19
CA THR A 366 -1.63 2.66 -31.11
C THR A 366 -1.44 1.25 -31.63
N PHE A 367 -2.06 0.29 -30.95
CA PHE A 367 -1.90 -1.14 -31.23
C PHE A 367 -3.25 -1.75 -31.58
N THR A 368 -3.27 -2.57 -32.62
CA THR A 368 -4.37 -3.48 -32.93
C THR A 368 -3.91 -4.92 -32.71
N ARG A 369 -4.72 -5.89 -33.12
CA ARG A 369 -4.33 -7.31 -33.06
C ARG A 369 -3.01 -7.60 -33.79
N ASP A 370 -2.78 -6.99 -34.95
CA ASP A 370 -1.67 -7.35 -35.85
C ASP A 370 -0.90 -6.12 -36.38
N THR A 371 -1.19 -4.92 -35.87
CA THR A 371 -0.51 -3.70 -36.29
C THR A 371 -0.16 -2.80 -35.12
N MET A 372 0.93 -2.06 -35.29
CA MET A 372 1.28 -0.91 -34.48
C MET A 372 1.34 0.31 -35.40
N GLU A 373 0.64 1.38 -35.04
CA GLU A 373 0.78 2.68 -35.67
C GLU A 373 1.61 3.59 -34.76
N PHE A 374 2.71 4.10 -35.30
CA PHE A 374 3.65 4.98 -34.60
C PHE A 374 4.13 6.05 -35.59
N ASP A 375 4.07 7.33 -35.18
CA ASP A 375 4.39 8.49 -36.02
C ASP A 375 3.72 8.47 -37.41
N GLY A 376 2.47 8.00 -37.48
CA GLY A 376 1.69 7.90 -38.71
C GLY A 376 2.11 6.76 -39.65
N ILE A 377 3.08 5.92 -39.24
CA ILE A 377 3.52 4.74 -39.98
C ILE A 377 2.88 3.49 -39.38
N ILE A 378 2.28 2.66 -40.24
CA ILE A 378 1.68 1.38 -39.85
C ILE A 378 2.69 0.26 -40.04
N TYR A 379 3.10 -0.35 -38.94
CA TYR A 379 3.93 -1.55 -38.88
C TYR A 379 3.03 -2.77 -38.73
N LYS A 380 3.19 -3.77 -39.59
CA LYS A 380 2.34 -4.96 -39.63
C LYS A 380 3.11 -6.18 -39.14
N SER A 381 2.64 -6.78 -38.06
CA SER A 381 3.20 -8.01 -37.51
C SER A 381 2.54 -9.25 -38.11
N THR A 382 3.30 -10.34 -38.21
CA THR A 382 2.80 -11.66 -38.57
C THR A 382 3.16 -12.63 -37.45
N TRP A 383 2.14 -13.18 -36.78
CA TRP A 383 2.31 -14.09 -35.66
C TRP A 383 3.37 -15.16 -35.91
N LYS A 384 4.31 -15.32 -34.96
CA LYS A 384 5.45 -16.25 -35.00
C LYS A 384 6.49 -16.02 -36.10
N LYS A 385 6.38 -14.97 -36.92
CA LYS A 385 7.29 -14.75 -38.05
C LYS A 385 7.99 -13.40 -38.00
N GLU A 386 7.23 -12.35 -37.74
CA GLU A 386 7.73 -10.98 -37.76
C GLU A 386 6.91 -10.19 -36.75
N ASP A 387 7.58 -9.43 -35.90
CA ASP A 387 6.89 -8.61 -34.91
C ASP A 387 7.62 -7.29 -34.67
N TYR A 388 6.86 -6.27 -34.30
CA TYR A 388 7.36 -4.94 -34.00
C TYR A 388 7.06 -4.60 -32.55
N CYS A 389 8.00 -3.90 -31.93
CA CYS A 389 7.86 -3.47 -30.55
C CYS A 389 8.59 -2.16 -30.30
N LEU A 390 8.16 -1.46 -29.25
CA LEU A 390 8.66 -0.17 -28.84
C LEU A 390 9.23 -0.25 -27.42
N ILE A 391 10.37 0.39 -27.21
CA ILE A 391 10.96 0.66 -25.90
C ILE A 391 10.99 2.17 -25.71
N GLN A 392 10.33 2.68 -24.67
CA GLN A 392 10.32 4.10 -24.32
C GLN A 392 10.78 4.28 -22.87
N PRO A 393 12.06 4.64 -22.63
CA PRO A 393 12.55 5.04 -21.32
C PRO A 393 12.03 6.44 -20.96
N GLU A 394 11.39 6.58 -19.80
CA GLU A 394 10.83 7.86 -19.36
C GLU A 394 10.67 7.90 -17.83
N SER A 395 11.00 9.04 -17.21
CA SER A 395 10.76 9.30 -15.78
C SER A 395 11.29 8.22 -14.82
N GLY A 396 12.45 7.64 -15.13
CA GLY A 396 13.07 6.57 -14.32
C GLY A 396 12.49 5.17 -14.55
N ARG A 397 11.52 5.03 -15.47
CA ARG A 397 10.89 3.77 -15.89
C ARG A 397 11.20 3.45 -17.34
N VAL A 398 10.81 2.26 -17.77
CA VAL A 398 10.83 1.85 -19.17
C VAL A 398 9.51 1.23 -19.55
N PHE A 399 8.89 1.76 -20.60
CA PHE A 399 7.66 1.25 -21.17
C PHE A 399 7.99 0.36 -22.37
N ILE A 400 7.53 -0.88 -22.35
CA ILE A 400 7.80 -1.87 -23.40
C ILE A 400 6.49 -2.42 -23.95
N VAL A 401 6.27 -2.25 -25.25
CA VAL A 401 5.03 -2.72 -25.89
C VAL A 401 5.36 -3.43 -27.19
N GLY A 402 4.97 -4.69 -27.31
CA GLY A 402 4.98 -5.43 -28.57
C GLY A 402 3.60 -5.50 -29.20
N THR A 403 3.54 -5.65 -30.52
CA THR A 403 2.27 -5.93 -31.22
C THR A 403 1.76 -7.32 -30.84
N HIS A 404 2.65 -8.32 -30.78
CA HIS A 404 2.39 -9.60 -30.14
C HIS A 404 3.40 -9.88 -29.01
N ARG A 405 3.21 -11.03 -28.34
CA ARG A 405 4.11 -11.51 -27.28
C ARG A 405 5.56 -11.73 -27.75
N TYR A 406 5.78 -11.94 -29.05
CA TYR A 406 7.11 -12.12 -29.62
C TYR A 406 7.86 -10.79 -29.66
N GLY A 407 7.18 -9.71 -30.03
CA GLY A 407 7.66 -8.34 -29.97
C GLY A 407 7.94 -7.91 -28.53
N THR A 408 7.03 -8.19 -27.58
CA THR A 408 7.28 -7.90 -26.15
C THR A 408 8.57 -8.58 -25.68
N ARG A 409 8.75 -9.87 -26.02
CA ARG A 409 9.96 -10.62 -25.70
C ARG A 409 11.21 -10.05 -26.37
N ALA A 410 11.12 -9.65 -27.63
CA ALA A 410 12.23 -9.05 -28.38
C ALA A 410 12.70 -7.76 -27.70
N CYS A 411 11.78 -6.86 -27.39
CA CYS A 411 12.11 -5.62 -26.71
C CYS A 411 12.68 -5.85 -25.30
N LEU A 412 12.18 -6.84 -24.55
CA LEU A 412 12.74 -7.19 -23.24
C LEU A 412 14.17 -7.74 -23.33
N LEU A 413 14.43 -8.65 -24.28
CA LEU A 413 15.78 -9.19 -24.52
C LEU A 413 16.75 -8.09 -24.93
N TYR A 414 16.35 -7.27 -25.91
CA TYR A 414 17.15 -6.15 -26.37
C TYR A 414 17.41 -5.15 -25.22
N TYR A 415 16.40 -4.83 -24.41
CA TYR A 415 16.56 -3.94 -23.26
C TYR A 415 17.54 -4.51 -22.23
N LYS A 416 17.42 -5.81 -21.89
CA LYS A 416 18.31 -6.47 -20.94
C LYS A 416 19.78 -6.37 -21.35
N GLU A 417 20.08 -6.54 -22.63
CA GLU A 417 21.44 -6.49 -23.16
C GLU A 417 21.96 -5.08 -23.44
N ARG A 418 21.15 -4.22 -24.06
CA ARG A 418 21.59 -2.94 -24.62
C ARG A 418 21.23 -1.74 -23.75
N ARG A 419 20.19 -1.85 -22.91
CA ARG A 419 19.67 -0.78 -22.04
C ARG A 419 19.53 0.58 -22.75
N PRO A 420 18.78 0.66 -23.85
CA PRO A 420 18.59 1.93 -24.56
C PRO A 420 18.05 3.00 -23.60
N GLU A 421 18.61 4.21 -23.71
CA GLU A 421 18.20 5.38 -22.90
C GLU A 421 17.18 6.27 -23.62
N LYS A 422 16.92 5.99 -24.90
CA LYS A 422 16.00 6.74 -25.76
C LYS A 422 14.94 5.81 -26.35
N LEU A 423 13.89 6.43 -26.89
CA LEU A 423 12.86 5.71 -27.64
C LEU A 423 13.50 4.88 -28.76
N THR A 424 13.16 3.60 -28.78
CA THR A 424 13.72 2.63 -29.72
C THR A 424 12.60 1.76 -30.28
N LEU A 425 12.45 1.77 -31.60
CA LEU A 425 11.55 0.90 -32.34
C LEU A 425 12.35 -0.29 -32.87
N LEU A 426 11.92 -1.50 -32.54
CA LEU A 426 12.57 -2.73 -32.94
C LEU A 426 11.66 -3.57 -33.85
N ARG A 427 12.31 -4.36 -34.69
CA ARG A 427 11.71 -5.42 -35.50
C ARG A 427 12.42 -6.73 -35.18
N TRP A 428 11.64 -7.75 -34.85
CA TRP A 428 12.11 -9.14 -34.77
C TRP A 428 11.61 -9.93 -35.97
N ARG A 429 12.44 -10.82 -36.51
CA ARG A 429 12.07 -11.78 -37.57
C ARG A 429 12.63 -13.16 -37.26
N ASP A 430 11.78 -14.18 -37.33
CA ASP A 430 12.21 -15.59 -37.18
C ASP A 430 12.96 -16.05 -38.45
N LEU A 431 14.28 -15.83 -38.48
CA LEU A 431 15.13 -16.10 -39.64
C LEU A 431 15.41 -17.59 -39.78
N ASN A 432 15.56 -18.30 -38.66
CA ASN A 432 15.87 -19.73 -38.62
C ASN A 432 14.62 -20.63 -38.52
N ARG A 433 13.42 -20.04 -38.41
CA ARG A 433 12.11 -20.72 -38.36
C ARG A 433 11.91 -21.58 -37.13
N ASN A 434 12.57 -21.26 -36.01
CA ASN A 434 12.48 -22.01 -34.76
C ASN A 434 11.38 -21.48 -33.82
N ASN A 435 10.71 -20.37 -34.18
CA ASN A 435 9.70 -19.66 -33.39
C ASN A 435 10.19 -19.15 -32.02
N LYS A 436 11.50 -18.96 -31.85
CA LYS A 436 12.11 -18.37 -30.66
C LYS A 436 12.60 -16.98 -31.00
N VAL A 437 12.58 -16.11 -29.99
CA VAL A 437 13.13 -14.77 -30.12
C VAL A 437 14.57 -14.81 -29.66
N GLU A 438 15.48 -14.51 -30.58
CA GLU A 438 16.93 -14.50 -30.38
C GLU A 438 17.45 -13.08 -30.66
N VAL A 439 18.45 -12.62 -29.92
CA VAL A 439 18.87 -11.20 -29.99
C VAL A 439 19.50 -10.86 -31.34
N GLU A 440 20.13 -11.82 -31.98
CA GLU A 440 20.72 -11.71 -33.32
C GLU A 440 19.67 -11.47 -34.41
N GLU A 441 18.40 -11.80 -34.14
CA GLU A 441 17.27 -11.62 -35.05
C GLU A 441 16.53 -10.27 -34.85
N ILE A 442 17.02 -9.43 -33.93
CA ILE A 442 16.40 -8.16 -33.57
C ILE A 442 17.15 -7.01 -34.23
N GLU A 443 16.40 -6.21 -35.00
CA GLU A 443 16.93 -5.04 -35.70
C GLU A 443 16.27 -3.76 -35.16
N ALA A 444 17.07 -2.72 -34.94
CA ALA A 444 16.55 -1.39 -34.65
C ALA A 444 16.06 -0.73 -35.95
N VAL A 445 14.77 -0.42 -36.01
CA VAL A 445 14.11 0.25 -37.13
C VAL A 445 14.19 1.77 -36.99
N LEU A 446 14.06 2.27 -35.76
CA LEU A 446 14.27 3.67 -35.41
C LEU A 446 14.96 3.76 -34.06
N MET A 447 16.00 4.59 -34.01
CA MET A 447 16.72 4.96 -32.79
C MET A 447 17.03 6.45 -32.90
N GLU A 448 16.52 7.27 -31.99
CA GLU A 448 16.88 8.69 -31.97
C GLU A 448 18.37 8.85 -31.64
N ASN A 449 19.22 8.98 -32.66
CA ASN A 449 20.66 9.16 -32.45
C ASN A 449 20.95 10.47 -31.70
N LEU A 450 22.04 10.46 -30.92
CA LEU A 450 22.58 11.61 -30.19
C LEU A 450 22.76 12.82 -31.14
N GLN A 451 22.08 13.92 -30.84
CA GLN A 451 22.68 15.24 -30.93
C GLN A 451 23.13 15.64 -29.53
#